data_AF-A0A1F8SRM2-F1
#
_entry.id   AF-A0A1F8SRM2-F1
#
_cell.length_a   1.000
_cell.length_b   1.000
_cell.length_c   1.000
_cell.angle_alpha   90.00
_cell.angle_beta   90.00
_cell.angle_gamma   90.00
#
_symmetry.space_group_name_H-M   'P 1'
#
loop_
_entity.id
_entity.type
_entity.pdbx_description
1 polymer ?
#
loop_
_entity_poly.entity_id
_entity_poly.type
_entity_poly.pdbx_seq_one_letter_code
_entity_poly.pdbx_strand_id
1 'polypeptide(L)'
;MPSLNRIQLIGHLGKDPAVRFTPKGSKVCTFSLAVSRRWKSSAGEDKESTDWFNIEAWGHLGEICKQYLRKGRLVFLEGHLRTDRYERDGETRYFTKVIASQMQMLDRKAEELPTIEGEEPTDDDELESDQS
;
A
#
# COMPACT_ATOMS: atom_id res chain seq x y z
N MET A 1 1.47 30.03 19.87
CA MET A 1 1.42 28.82 20.73
C MET A 1 1.93 27.64 19.93
N PRO A 2 2.75 26.74 20.50
CA PRO A 2 3.12 25.50 19.82
C PRO A 2 1.91 24.58 19.70
N SER A 3 1.72 23.96 18.53
CA SER A 3 0.69 22.95 18.27
C SER A 3 1.31 21.73 17.61
N LEU A 4 0.71 20.55 17.82
CA LEU A 4 1.18 19.29 17.25
C LEU A 4 0.02 18.60 16.51
N ASN A 5 0.26 18.30 15.24
CA ASN A 5 -0.59 17.42 14.44
C ASN A 5 0.33 16.41 13.75
N ARG A 6 0.27 15.16 14.20
CA ARG A 6 1.10 14.07 13.72
C ARG A 6 0.29 12.79 13.69
N ILE A 7 0.44 12.01 12.62
CA ILE A 7 -0.14 10.68 12.48
C ILE A 7 0.92 9.72 11.96
N GLN A 8 0.93 8.51 12.52
CA GLN A 8 1.80 7.41 12.10
C GLN A 8 0.91 6.20 11.83
N LEU A 9 1.08 5.58 10.67
CA LEU A 9 0.25 4.47 10.20
C LEU A 9 1.14 3.35 9.66
N ILE A 10 0.73 2.12 9.91
CA ILE A 10 1.23 0.94 9.21
C ILE A 10 0.01 0.23 8.62
N GLY A 11 0.03 0.00 7.31
CA GLY A 11 -1.10 -0.60 6.63
C GLY A 11 -0.83 -0.97 5.19
N HIS A 12 -1.83 -1.56 4.54
CA HIS A 12 -1.72 -2.02 3.16
C HIS A 12 -2.41 -1.05 2.21
N LEU A 13 -1.83 -0.83 1.03
CA LEU A 13 -2.49 -0.03 0.00
C LEU A 13 -3.76 -0.71 -0.51
N GLY A 14 -4.89 -0.01 -0.48
CA GLY A 14 -6.16 -0.54 -1.03
C GLY A 14 -6.23 -0.56 -2.55
N LYS A 15 -5.47 0.33 -3.19
CA LYS A 15 -5.42 0.52 -4.64
C LYS A 15 -4.06 1.07 -5.06
N ASP A 16 -3.76 0.98 -6.34
CA ASP A 16 -2.54 1.55 -6.90
C ASP A 16 -2.51 3.09 -6.72
N PRO A 17 -1.33 3.68 -6.46
CA PRO A 17 -1.20 5.12 -6.38
C PRO A 17 -1.53 5.80 -7.71
N ALA A 18 -2.35 6.85 -7.62
CA ALA A 18 -2.78 7.67 -8.75
C ALA A 18 -2.17 9.07 -8.65
N VAL A 19 -1.60 9.56 -9.75
CA VAL A 19 -1.11 10.94 -9.84
C VAL A 19 -2.26 11.83 -10.29
N ARG A 20 -2.43 12.96 -9.60
CA ARG A 20 -3.36 14.02 -9.95
C ARG A 20 -2.64 15.36 -9.96
N PHE A 21 -3.21 16.31 -10.69
CA PHE A 21 -2.78 17.71 -10.66
C PHE A 21 -3.82 18.53 -9.93
N THR A 22 -3.37 19.41 -9.03
CA THR A 22 -4.27 20.37 -8.40
C THR A 22 -4.66 21.46 -9.40
N PRO A 23 -5.72 22.25 -9.11
CA PRO A 23 -6.03 23.44 -9.90
C PRO A 23 -4.87 24.45 -10.01
N LYS A 24 -3.93 24.40 -9.06
CA LYS A 24 -2.71 25.24 -9.05
C LYS A 24 -1.54 24.62 -9.82
N GLY A 25 -1.74 23.51 -10.53
CA GLY A 25 -0.72 22.82 -11.32
C GLY A 25 0.24 21.93 -10.50
N SER A 26 0.08 21.84 -9.18
CA SER A 26 0.94 21.01 -8.35
C SER A 26 0.59 19.52 -8.50
N LYS A 27 1.62 18.68 -8.68
CA LYS A 27 1.50 17.22 -8.77
C LYS A 27 1.33 16.61 -7.37
N VAL A 28 0.34 15.73 -7.22
CA VAL A 28 0.06 14.98 -5.99
C VAL A 28 -0.17 13.51 -6.30
N CYS A 29 0.45 12.62 -5.52
CA CYS A 29 0.18 11.19 -5.56
C CYS A 29 -0.82 10.84 -4.47
N THR A 30 -1.90 10.14 -4.84
CA THR A 30 -2.99 9.78 -3.93
C THR A 30 -3.22 8.28 -3.91
N PHE A 31 -3.44 7.73 -2.72
CA PHE A 31 -3.77 6.32 -2.51
C PHE A 31 -4.57 6.13 -1.21
N SER A 32 -5.17 4.96 -1.03
CA SER A 32 -5.84 4.60 0.22
C SER A 32 -5.00 3.58 1.00
N LEU A 33 -5.02 3.70 2.32
CA LEU A 33 -4.33 2.80 3.24
C LEU A 33 -5.36 2.14 4.16
N ALA A 34 -5.36 0.80 4.19
CA ALA A 34 -6.14 0.00 5.13
C ALA A 34 -5.30 -0.30 6.37
N VAL A 35 -5.82 0.06 7.55
CA VAL A 35 -5.23 -0.27 8.84
C VAL A 35 -6.23 -1.09 9.63
N SER A 36 -5.89 -2.35 9.89
CA SER A 36 -6.78 -3.31 10.54
C SER A 36 -6.38 -3.52 11.99
N ARG A 37 -7.38 -3.54 12.89
CA ARG A 37 -7.23 -3.86 14.31
C ARG A 37 -8.05 -5.11 14.63
N ARG A 38 -7.46 -6.03 15.39
CA ARG A 38 -8.12 -7.22 15.92
C ARG A 38 -8.20 -7.14 17.44
N TRP A 39 -9.35 -7.48 18.01
CA TRP A 39 -9.56 -7.48 19.46
C TRP A 39 -10.63 -8.51 19.84
N LYS A 40 -10.60 -8.97 21.09
CA LYS A 40 -11.68 -9.80 21.65
C LYS A 40 -12.80 -8.92 22.19
N SER A 41 -14.02 -9.25 21.82
CA SER A 41 -15.22 -8.61 22.38
C SER A 41 -15.50 -9.08 23.81
N SER A 42 -16.38 -8.37 24.51
CA SER A 42 -16.85 -8.77 25.85
C SER A 42 -17.53 -10.14 25.89
N ALA A 43 -18.03 -10.63 24.74
CA ALA A 43 -18.62 -11.96 24.60
C ALA A 43 -17.57 -13.07 24.32
N GLY A 44 -16.28 -12.71 24.23
CA GLY A 44 -15.19 -13.66 23.94
C GLY A 44 -14.93 -13.90 22.44
N GLU A 45 -15.74 -13.33 21.56
CA GLU A 45 -15.57 -13.44 20.10
C GLU A 45 -14.43 -12.55 19.59
N ASP A 46 -13.61 -13.08 18.67
CA ASP A 46 -12.62 -12.29 17.93
C ASP A 46 -13.32 -11.35 16.94
N LYS A 47 -12.99 -10.06 17.00
CA LYS A 47 -13.49 -9.03 16.10
C LYS A 47 -12.34 -8.38 15.34
N GLU A 48 -12.63 -7.97 14.11
CA GLU A 48 -11.73 -7.22 13.25
C GLU A 48 -12.43 -5.98 12.70
N SER A 49 -11.72 -4.87 12.63
CA SER A 49 -12.18 -3.62 12.00
C SER A 49 -11.04 -2.99 11.24
N THR A 50 -11.35 -2.50 10.04
CA THR A 50 -10.39 -1.85 9.15
C THR A 50 -10.78 -0.39 8.96
N ASP A 51 -9.87 0.50 9.35
CA ASP A 51 -9.96 1.93 9.09
C ASP A 51 -9.27 2.26 7.76
N TRP A 52 -9.90 3.13 6.98
CA TRP A 52 -9.42 3.54 5.66
C TRP A 52 -8.96 4.98 5.67
N PHE A 53 -7.69 5.20 5.32
CA PHE A 53 -7.09 6.53 5.28
C PHE A 53 -6.83 6.95 3.83
N ASN A 54 -7.23 8.17 3.48
CA ASN A 54 -6.85 8.79 2.21
C ASN A 54 -5.52 9.51 2.38
N ILE A 55 -4.53 9.12 1.58
CA ILE A 55 -3.17 9.64 1.66
C ILE A 55 -2.89 10.55 0.47
N GLU A 56 -2.27 11.70 0.72
CA GLU A 56 -1.67 12.56 -0.29
C GLU A 56 -0.16 12.69 -0.05
N ALA A 57 0.64 12.29 -1.03
CA ALA A 57 2.08 12.45 -1.05
C ALA A 57 2.47 13.47 -2.14
N TRP A 58 3.27 14.45 -1.77
CA TRP A 58 3.62 15.60 -2.63
C TRP A 58 5.08 15.57 -3.04
N GLY A 59 5.42 16.31 -4.10
CA GLY A 59 6.80 16.47 -4.56
C GLY A 59 7.50 15.14 -4.80
N HIS A 60 8.77 15.05 -4.37
CA HIS A 60 9.59 13.85 -4.53
C HIS A 60 8.98 12.61 -3.85
N LEU A 61 8.37 12.75 -2.67
CA LEU A 61 7.71 11.64 -1.98
C LEU A 61 6.57 11.07 -2.83
N GLY A 62 5.79 11.93 -3.50
CA GLY A 62 4.74 11.51 -4.42
C GLY A 62 5.28 10.69 -5.61
N GLU A 63 6.48 11.02 -6.10
CA GLU A 63 7.13 10.30 -7.19
C GLU A 63 7.61 8.92 -6.74
N ILE A 64 8.25 8.85 -5.58
CA ILE A 64 8.62 7.57 -4.93
C ILE A 64 7.37 6.70 -4.75
N CYS A 65 6.30 7.26 -4.18
CA CYS A 65 5.06 6.54 -3.96
C CYS A 65 4.51 5.98 -5.28
N LYS A 66 4.48 6.78 -6.35
CA LYS A 66 3.98 6.31 -7.65
C LYS A 66 4.89 5.24 -8.27
N GLN A 67 6.20 5.41 -8.17
CA GLN A 67 7.16 4.49 -8.78
C GLN A 67 7.13 3.12 -8.10
N TYR A 68 7.15 3.09 -6.77
CA TYR A 68 7.43 1.86 -6.01
C TYR A 68 6.22 1.24 -5.31
N LEU A 69 5.14 1.99 -5.07
CA LEU A 69 3.97 1.42 -4.39
C LEU A 69 2.96 0.84 -5.38
N ARG A 70 2.33 -0.25 -4.98
CA ARG A 70 1.25 -0.95 -5.69
C ARG A 70 0.19 -1.38 -4.69
N LYS A 71 -1.02 -1.70 -5.16
CA LYS A 71 -2.09 -2.29 -4.33
C LYS A 71 -1.53 -3.47 -3.52
N GLY A 72 -1.90 -3.56 -2.26
CA GLY A 72 -1.53 -4.64 -1.35
C GLY A 72 -0.17 -4.47 -0.66
N ARG A 73 0.67 -3.52 -1.09
CA ARG A 73 1.98 -3.26 -0.45
C ARG A 73 1.80 -2.74 0.98
N LEU A 74 2.54 -3.29 1.93
CA LEU A 74 2.61 -2.87 3.33
C LEU A 74 3.60 -1.70 3.46
N VAL A 75 3.13 -0.62 4.06
CA VAL A 75 3.94 0.59 4.25
C VAL A 75 3.78 1.12 5.67
N PHE A 76 4.89 1.65 6.20
CA PHE A 76 4.88 2.65 7.26
C PHE A 76 4.74 4.03 6.63
N LEU A 77 3.95 4.88 7.26
CA LEU A 77 3.74 6.26 6.84
C LEU A 77 3.67 7.19 8.05
N GLU A 78 4.28 8.37 7.90
CA GLU A 78 4.12 9.48 8.83
C GLU A 78 3.61 10.72 8.09
N GLY A 79 2.81 11.53 8.78
CA GLY A 79 2.28 12.77 8.24
C GLY A 79 1.47 13.56 9.25
N HIS A 80 0.53 14.35 8.74
CA HIS A 80 -0.45 15.07 9.55
C HIS A 80 -1.84 15.00 8.91
N LEU A 81 -2.88 15.20 9.72
CA LEU A 81 -4.25 15.26 9.22
C LEU A 81 -4.56 16.64 8.64
N ARG A 82 -5.29 16.67 7.53
CA ARG A 82 -5.84 17.87 6.93
C ARG A 82 -7.31 17.63 6.60
N THR A 83 -8.18 18.52 7.08
CA THR A 83 -9.60 18.52 6.73
C THR A 83 -9.87 19.68 5.79
N ASP A 84 -10.22 19.37 4.54
CA ASP A 84 -10.67 20.37 3.59
C ASP A 84 -12.20 20.51 3.69
N ARG A 85 -12.68 21.75 3.60
CA ARG A 85 -14.10 22.08 3.49
C ARG A 85 -14.41 22.42 2.04
N TYR A 86 -15.49 21.85 1.50
CA TYR A 86 -15.98 22.17 0.15
C TYR A 86 -17.50 22.14 0.11
N GLU A 87 -18.08 22.93 -0.79
CA GLU A 87 -19.53 22.93 -1.04
C GLU A 87 -19.86 21.97 -2.18
N ARG A 88 -20.90 21.17 -2.00
CA ARG A 88 -21.44 20.32 -3.07
C ARG A 88 -22.95 20.25 -2.93
N ASP A 89 -23.67 20.54 -4.00
CA ASP A 89 -25.15 20.49 -4.05
C ASP A 89 -25.82 21.37 -2.96
N GLY A 90 -25.17 22.50 -2.60
CA GLY A 90 -25.64 23.41 -1.55
C GLY A 90 -25.34 22.97 -0.11
N GLU A 91 -24.63 21.86 0.08
CA GLU A 91 -24.23 21.34 1.39
C GLU A 91 -22.72 21.48 1.62
N THR A 92 -22.35 22.01 2.79
CA THR A 92 -20.96 22.01 3.27
C THR A 92 -20.53 20.57 3.60
N ARG A 93 -19.47 20.10 2.95
CA ARG A 93 -18.83 18.81 3.24
C ARG A 93 -17.41 18.98 3.74
N TYR A 94 -17.01 18.03 4.58
CA TYR A 94 -15.67 17.95 5.14
C TYR A 94 -15.01 16.67 4.65
N PHE A 95 -13.75 16.79 4.22
CA PHE A 95 -12.94 15.65 3.81
C PHE A 95 -11.61 15.67 4.53
N THR A 96 -11.42 14.68 5.41
CA THR A 96 -10.18 14.49 6.16
C THR A 96 -9.26 13.53 5.42
N LYS A 97 -7.99 13.92 5.29
CA LYS A 97 -6.94 13.16 4.62
C LYS A 97 -5.63 13.28 5.39
N VAL A 98 -4.69 12.39 5.08
CA VAL A 98 -3.33 12.41 5.61
C VAL A 98 -2.40 13.02 4.56
N ILE A 99 -1.71 14.10 4.92
CA ILE A 99 -0.60 14.61 4.12
C ILE A 99 0.67 13.92 4.58
N ALA A 100 1.23 13.06 3.73
CA ALA A 100 2.41 12.28 4.04
C ALA A 100 3.68 13.15 4.03
N SER A 101 4.50 13.01 5.07
CA SER A 101 5.84 13.60 5.15
C SER A 101 6.94 12.55 4.98
N GLN A 102 6.67 11.29 5.34
CA GLN A 102 7.60 10.17 5.21
C GLN A 102 6.85 8.88 4.89
N MET A 103 7.47 7.99 4.12
CA MET A 103 6.96 6.67 3.80
C MET A 103 8.12 5.68 3.74
N GLN A 104 7.91 4.48 4.28
CA GLN A 104 8.82 3.35 4.18
C GLN A 104 8.05 2.10 3.77
N MET A 105 8.54 1.39 2.77
CA MET A 105 8.03 0.08 2.39
C MET A 105 8.49 -0.96 3.40
N LEU A 106 7.57 -1.83 3.85
CA LEU A 106 7.87 -2.87 4.84
C LEU A 106 7.85 -4.28 4.25
N ASP A 107 7.44 -4.42 2.98
CA ASP A 107 7.47 -5.70 2.27
C ASP A 107 8.91 -6.20 2.14
N ARG A 108 9.10 -7.51 2.32
CA ARG A 108 10.33 -8.18 1.86
C ARG A 108 10.41 -8.00 0.34
N LYS A 109 11.54 -7.50 -0.15
CA LYS A 109 11.88 -7.58 -1.58
C LYS A 109 11.79 -9.08 -1.93
N ALA A 110 10.90 -9.45 -2.85
CA ALA A 110 10.93 -10.80 -3.40
C ALA A 110 12.34 -11.00 -3.97
N GLU A 111 13.11 -11.92 -3.39
CA GLU A 111 14.24 -12.49 -4.10
C GLU A 111 13.63 -13.19 -5.30
N GLU A 112 13.85 -12.65 -6.50
CA GLU A 112 13.71 -13.41 -7.73
C GLU A 112 14.72 -14.54 -7.62
N LEU A 113 14.29 -15.68 -7.09
CA LEU A 113 15.03 -16.92 -7.25
C LEU A 113 15.17 -17.12 -8.76
N PRO A 114 16.38 -17.30 -9.30
CA PRO A 114 16.54 -17.54 -10.72
C PRO A 114 15.73 -18.78 -11.07
N THR A 115 14.76 -18.62 -11.98
CA THR A 115 14.09 -19.74 -12.62
C THR A 115 15.18 -20.52 -13.36
N ILE A 116 15.56 -21.69 -12.84
CA ILE A 116 16.41 -22.62 -13.58
C ILE A 116 15.54 -23.15 -14.71
N GLU A 117 15.72 -22.62 -15.92
CA GLU A 117 15.15 -23.17 -17.14
C GLU A 117 15.91 -24.44 -17.52
N GLY A 118 15.19 -25.56 -17.57
CA GLY A 118 15.50 -26.70 -18.43
C GLY A 118 16.57 -27.66 -17.94
N GLU A 119 16.13 -28.70 -17.23
CA GLU A 119 16.74 -30.02 -17.39
C GLU A 119 15.61 -30.96 -17.81
N GLU A 120 15.51 -31.21 -19.13
CA GLU A 120 14.62 -32.26 -19.61
C GLU A 120 15.12 -33.59 -19.06
N PRO A 121 14.23 -34.47 -18.57
CA PRO A 121 14.63 -35.83 -18.26
C PRO A 121 15.04 -36.50 -19.58
N THR A 122 16.32 -36.86 -19.70
CA THR A 122 16.77 -37.75 -20.77
C THR A 122 16.19 -39.13 -20.47
N ASP A 123 15.18 -39.51 -21.24
CA ASP A 123 14.71 -40.89 -21.33
C ASP A 123 15.82 -41.75 -21.97
N ASP A 124 16.81 -42.16 -21.18
CA ASP A 124 17.74 -43.24 -21.52
C ASP A 124 17.33 -44.48 -20.71
N ASP A 125 16.27 -45.16 -21.15
CA ASP A 125 15.93 -46.50 -20.71
C ASP A 125 15.40 -47.31 -21.91
N GLU A 126 16.31 -47.60 -22.87
CA GLU A 126 16.11 -48.64 -23.86
C GLU A 126 17.40 -49.48 -24.03
N LEU A 127 17.20 -50.81 -24.01
CA LEU A 127 18.11 -51.93 -24.33
C LEU A 127 19.04 -52.34 -23.17
N GLU A 128 18.95 -53.54 -22.61
CA GLU A 128 19.12 -54.81 -23.32
C GLU A 128 18.21 -55.94 -22.78
N SER A 129 17.39 -56.48 -23.69
CA SER A 129 17.01 -57.89 -23.66
C SER A 129 17.98 -58.65 -24.58
N ASP A 130 18.90 -59.44 -24.03
CA ASP A 130 19.16 -60.80 -24.52
C ASP A 130 20.13 -61.58 -23.61
N GLN A 131 19.94 -62.92 -23.62
CA GLN A 131 20.84 -63.99 -23.14
C GLN A 131 20.77 -64.42 -21.68
N SER A 132 19.92 -65.42 -21.40
CA SER A 132 20.34 -66.83 -21.20
C SER A 132 19.14 -67.76 -21.03
#